data_AF-A0A4Q4BKW1-F1
#
_entry.id   AF-A0A4Q4BKW1-F1
#
_cell.length_a   1.000
_cell.length_b   1.000
_cell.length_c   1.000
_cell.angle_alpha   90.00
_cell.angle_beta   90.00
_cell.angle_gamma   90.00
#
_symmetry.space_group_name_H-M   'P 1'
#
loop_
_entity.id
_entity.type
_entity.pdbx_description
1 polymer ?
#
loop_
_entity_poly.entity_id
_entity_poly.type
_entity_poly.pdbx_seq_one_letter_code
_entity_poly.pdbx_strand_id
1 'polypeptide(L)' 'WDLHKAWPEAEFHLVEGAGHAYSEPGILDQLLAATDRFAGTLPTA' A
#
# COMPACT_ATOMS: atom_id res chain seq x y z
N TRP A 1 9.54 3.12 8.43
CA TRP A 1 10.03 4.46 8.02
C TRP A 1 11.44 4.43 7.45
N ASP A 2 12.41 3.78 8.11
CA ASP A 2 13.80 3.76 7.63
C ASP A 2 13.98 3.23 6.20
N LEU A 3 13.17 2.23 5.80
CA LEU A 3 13.16 1.74 4.43
C LEU A 3 12.76 2.83 3.41
N HIS A 4 11.68 3.56 3.65
CA HIS A 4 11.25 4.63 2.74
C HIS A 4 12.24 5.80 2.70
N LYS A 5 12.91 6.11 3.82
CA LYS A 5 14.02 7.07 3.81
C LYS A 5 15.20 6.60 2.94
N ALA A 6 15.50 5.30 2.95
CA ALA A 6 16.57 4.73 2.14
C ALA A 6 16.18 4.50 0.68
N TRP A 7 14.87 4.38 0.39
CA TRP A 7 14.30 4.21 -0.94
C TRP A 7 13.08 5.13 -1.15
N PRO A 8 13.32 6.43 -1.43
CA PRO A 8 12.28 7.44 -1.49
C PRO A 8 11.26 7.28 -2.62
N GLU A 9 11.64 6.58 -3.69
CA GLU A 9 10.77 6.32 -4.85
C GLU A 9 9.67 5.30 -4.54
N ALA A 10 9.82 4.48 -3.49
CA ALA A 10 8.80 3.55 -3.07
C ALA A 10 7.63 4.28 -2.39
N GLU A 11 6.40 4.05 -2.85
CA GLU A 11 5.22 4.59 -2.18
C GLU A 11 5.05 4.00 -0.77
N PHE A 12 4.89 4.88 0.22
CA PHE A 12 4.72 4.49 1.62
C PHE A 12 3.35 4.92 2.13
N HIS A 13 2.54 3.96 2.56
CA HIS A 13 1.21 4.18 3.11
C HIS A 13 1.20 3.80 4.60
N LEU A 14 0.99 4.79 5.46
CA LEU A 14 0.69 4.56 6.88
C LEU A 14 -0.82 4.41 7.04
N VAL A 15 -1.27 3.25 7.49
CA VAL A 15 -2.69 2.97 7.70
C VAL A 15 -3.04 3.22 9.17
N GLU A 16 -3.72 4.33 9.43
CA GLU A 16 -4.18 4.70 10.76
C GLU A 16 -5.22 3.71 11.29
N GLY A 17 -5.12 3.36 12.58
CA GLY A 17 -6.07 2.47 13.25
C GLY A 17 -5.97 0.99 12.87
N ALA A 18 -4.99 0.58 12.05
CA ALA A 18 -4.75 -0.82 11.71
C ALA A 18 -3.67 -1.48 12.58
N GLY A 19 -3.87 -2.77 12.88
CA GLY A 19 -2.88 -3.63 13.53
C GLY A 19 -1.86 -4.24 12.55
N HIS A 20 -1.25 -5.37 12.94
CA HIS A 20 -0.24 -6.05 12.11
C HIS A 20 -0.83 -6.99 11.05
N ALA A 21 -2.09 -7.42 11.20
CA ALA A 21 -2.68 -8.40 10.30
C ALA A 21 -2.86 -7.82 8.89
N TYR A 22 -2.48 -8.58 7.86
CA TYR A 22 -2.67 -8.14 6.46
C TYR A 22 -4.15 -7.93 6.12
N SER A 23 -5.05 -8.60 6.84
CA SER A 23 -6.50 -8.59 6.64
C SER A 23 -7.21 -7.45 7.39
N GLU A 24 -6.49 -6.57 8.07
CA GLU A 24 -7.08 -5.34 8.61
C GLU A 24 -7.72 -4.55 7.44
N PRO A 25 -8.95 -4.03 7.58
CA PRO A 25 -9.68 -3.46 6.44
C PRO A 25 -8.89 -2.44 5.62
N GLY A 26 -8.17 -1.51 6.29
CA GLY A 26 -7.37 -0.50 5.60
C GLY A 26 -6.08 -1.03 4.97
N ILE A 27 -5.46 -2.08 5.54
CA ILE A 27 -4.27 -2.71 4.95
C ILE A 27 -4.68 -3.52 3.72
N LEU A 28 -5.74 -4.31 3.84
CA LEU A 28 -6.26 -5.13 2.75
C LEU A 28 -6.65 -4.27 1.54
N ASP A 29 -7.30 -3.13 1.78
CA ASP A 29 -7.66 -2.16 0.72
C ASP A 29 -6.42 -1.64 -0.03
N GLN A 30 -5.37 -1.21 0.69
CA GLN A 30 -4.11 -0.76 0.08
C GLN A 30 -3.40 -1.87 -0.70
N LEU A 31 -3.43 -3.10 -0.19
CA LEU A 31 -2.83 -4.25 -0.90
C LEU A 31 -3.57 -4.54 -2.20
N LEU A 32 -4.91 -4.55 -2.19
CA LEU A 32 -5.72 -4.77 -3.39
C LEU A 32 -5.45 -3.68 -4.43
N ALA A 33 -5.52 -2.41 -4.03
CA ALA A 33 -5.24 -1.28 -4.92
C ALA A 33 -3.82 -1.35 -5.54
N ALA A 34 -2.81 -1.70 -4.74
CA ALA A 34 -1.45 -1.88 -5.25
C ALA A 34 -1.38 -3.02 -6.27
N THR A 35 -1.99 -4.17 -5.98
CA THR A 35 -1.98 -5.31 -6.91
C THR A 35 -2.75 -5.03 -8.19
N ASP A 36 -3.89 -4.35 -8.10
CA ASP A 36 -4.68 -3.98 -9.28
C ASP A 36 -3.91 -2.98 -10.16
N ARG A 37 -3.20 -2.03 -9.56
CA ARG A 37 -2.32 -1.11 -10.30
C ARG A 37 -1.18 -1.83 -11.00
N PHE A 38 -0.49 -2.75 -10.32
CA PHE A 38 0.59 -3.53 -10.93
C PHE A 38 0.09 -4.49 -12.02
N ALA A 39 -1.14 -4.98 -11.90
CA ALA A 39 -1.80 -5.79 -12.93
C ALA A 39 -2.28 -4.95 -14.13
N GLY A 40 -2.34 -3.62 -14.00
CA GLY A 40 -2.91 -2.72 -15.01
C GLY A 40 -4.44 -2.71 -15.04
N THR A 41 -5.09 -3.19 -13.98
CA THR A 41 -6.55 -3.28 -13.85
C THR A 41 -7.20 -1.93 -13.49
N LEU A 42 -6.45 -1.03 -12.85
CA LEU A 42 -6.89 0.33 -12.58
C LEU A 42 -6.45 1.28 -13.71
N PRO A 43 -7.34 2.14 -14.24
CA PRO A 43 -6.93 3.19 -15.17
C PRO A 43 -5.94 4.12 -14.46
N THR A 44 -4.78 4.36 -15.08
CA THR A 44 -3.86 5.41 -14.66
C THR A 44 -4.59 6.75 -14.71
N ALA A 45 -4.69 7.41 -13.55
CA ALA A 45 -5.17 8.79 -13.42
C ALA A 45 -4.18 9.77 -14.06
#